data_AF-A0A1E4TWU2-F1
#
_entry.id   AF-A0A1E4TWU2-F1
#
_cell.length_a   1.000
_cell.length_b   1.000
_cell.length_c   1.000
_cell.angle_alpha   90.00
_cell.angle_beta   90.00
_cell.angle_gamma   90.00
#
_symmetry.space_group_name_H-M   'P 1'
#
loop_
_entity.id
_entity.type
_entity.pdbx_description
1 polymer ?
#
loop_
_entity_poly.entity_id
_entity_poly.type
_entity_poly.pdbx_seq_one_letter_code
_entity_poly.pdbx_strand_id
1 'polypeptide(L)'
;MSISEEKVTMEGGKKNDILEIYVRMNADLEKDYCFNFKSSETFQSLFKIFSTLPVQLTPSIFYDKYPIGFEVSTAPGFLTENGGLLFSYEADNRKKNYLVKVDNEDILGEKCWPGQLIFPVWQVSNARVFTIASLLFGWLYTDLPDFISPTPGICLTNQISRVLSYLALVLLDNKGLSESLYAETIEIISIPRQCFFFALHLLKVLFVFGFLYSGIFNPYSLNPLDIIGKKADVTKDELLSIGWTGSKKGTIDEYKEYYRELKIKQAGGVVEANKSGLLRRLRRTGVDLGKDEGFNTKIPTTQEEKNALTLEKMRKLNKFKLNYDYISKIESIFQNKISKGSSNVAQDIKLFRKFGPLESNDEIKEIVQQRLERGDGDIEEE
;
A
#
# COMPACT_ATOMS: atom_id res chain seq x y z
N MET A 1 -31.92 -1.79 -4.80
CA MET A 1 -32.28 -3.04 -5.49
C MET A 1 -31.37 -4.13 -4.94
N SER A 2 -31.93 -4.94 -4.03
CA SER A 2 -31.42 -6.16 -3.37
C SER A 2 -29.90 -6.40 -3.31
N ILE A 3 -29.23 -5.80 -2.32
CA ILE A 3 -28.02 -6.39 -1.75
C ILE A 3 -28.52 -7.57 -0.92
N SER A 4 -28.13 -8.79 -1.31
CA SER A 4 -28.55 -10.02 -0.66
C SER A 4 -28.35 -9.95 0.85
N GLU A 5 -29.47 -9.99 1.57
CA GLU A 5 -29.54 -10.29 2.99
C GLU A 5 -28.98 -11.68 3.23
N GLU A 6 -27.68 -11.78 3.52
CA GLU A 6 -27.17 -12.96 4.20
C GLU A 6 -27.59 -12.84 5.67
N LYS A 7 -28.80 -13.35 5.95
CA LYS A 7 -29.19 -13.71 7.31
C LYS A 7 -28.13 -14.65 7.85
N VAL A 8 -27.39 -14.18 8.87
CA VAL A 8 -26.56 -15.04 9.71
C VAL A 8 -27.52 -15.92 10.53
N THR A 9 -27.94 -17.03 9.93
CA THR A 9 -28.66 -18.11 10.62
C THR A 9 -27.68 -18.83 11.53
N MET A 10 -27.84 -18.62 12.84
CA MET A 10 -27.15 -19.34 13.90
C MET A 10 -27.88 -20.67 14.17
N GLU A 11 -27.56 -21.71 13.39
CA GLU A 11 -27.89 -23.09 13.76
C GLU A 11 -26.67 -24.00 13.49
N GLY A 12 -26.18 -24.64 14.55
CA GLY A 12 -25.48 -25.93 14.53
C GLY A 12 -24.18 -26.07 13.71
N GLY A 13 -23.03 -25.79 14.34
CA GLY A 13 -21.76 -26.52 14.09
C GLY A 13 -20.87 -26.03 12.94
N LYS A 14 -19.74 -25.42 13.31
CA LYS A 14 -18.64 -24.84 12.49
C LYS A 14 -18.93 -23.44 11.90
N LYS A 15 -18.58 -22.44 12.70
CA LYS A 15 -18.52 -21.02 12.33
C LYS A 15 -17.45 -20.84 11.24
N ASN A 16 -17.85 -20.54 10.01
CA ASN A 16 -16.94 -19.98 9.01
C ASN A 16 -16.62 -18.53 9.44
N ASP A 17 -15.72 -18.35 10.41
CA ASP A 17 -15.33 -17.01 10.85
C ASP A 17 -14.59 -16.31 9.70
N ILE A 18 -15.21 -15.26 9.15
CA ILE A 18 -14.61 -14.38 8.17
C ILE A 18 -13.57 -13.52 8.90
N LEU A 19 -12.36 -13.50 8.38
CA LEU A 19 -11.25 -12.69 8.83
C LEU A 19 -11.03 -11.55 7.82
N GLU A 20 -11.14 -10.31 8.29
CA GLU A 20 -10.71 -9.15 7.51
C GLU A 20 -9.18 -8.99 7.67
N ILE A 21 -8.47 -8.83 6.56
CA ILE A 21 -7.04 -8.53 6.53
C ILE A 21 -6.77 -7.39 5.55
N TYR A 22 -5.63 -6.72 5.71
CA TYR A 22 -5.20 -5.67 4.80
C TYR A 22 -3.93 -6.10 4.09
N VAL A 23 -3.82 -5.78 2.80
CA VAL A 23 -2.62 -6.08 2.00
C VAL A 23 -2.07 -4.78 1.44
N ARG A 24 -0.82 -4.44 1.77
CA ARG A 24 -0.13 -3.27 1.22
C ARG A 24 0.44 -3.60 -0.16
N MET A 25 -0.16 -3.02 -1.19
CA MET A 25 0.32 -3.18 -2.56
C MET A 25 1.36 -2.11 -2.90
N ASN A 26 2.32 -2.42 -3.79
CA ASN A 26 3.33 -1.47 -4.28
C ASN A 26 4.21 -0.79 -3.20
N ALA A 27 4.27 -1.35 -1.98
CA ALA A 27 4.90 -0.68 -0.82
C ALA A 27 4.34 0.73 -0.55
N ASP A 28 3.09 0.97 -0.95
CA ASP A 28 2.43 2.27 -0.86
C ASP A 28 1.43 2.28 0.30
N LEU A 29 1.69 3.13 1.29
CA LEU A 29 0.88 3.27 2.49
C LEU A 29 -0.55 3.78 2.22
N GLU A 30 -0.81 4.38 1.07
CA GLU A 30 -2.17 4.79 0.68
C GLU A 30 -2.98 3.66 0.03
N LYS A 31 -2.32 2.51 -0.22
CA LYS A 31 -2.86 1.33 -0.93
C LYS A 31 -2.95 0.10 -0.04
N ASP A 32 -3.39 0.31 1.20
CA ASP A 32 -3.72 -0.76 2.15
C ASP A 32 -5.16 -1.24 1.92
N TYR A 33 -5.34 -2.21 1.02
CA TYR A 33 -6.66 -2.70 0.63
C TYR A 33 -7.16 -3.79 1.58
N CYS A 34 -8.45 -3.73 1.91
CA CYS A 34 -9.10 -4.68 2.80
C CYS A 34 -9.71 -5.86 2.02
N PHE A 35 -9.44 -7.07 2.50
CA PHE A 35 -9.94 -8.32 1.96
C PHE A 35 -10.54 -9.22 3.04
N ASN A 36 -11.53 -10.02 2.64
CA ASN A 36 -12.21 -10.98 3.50
C ASN A 36 -11.83 -12.41 3.10
N PHE A 37 -11.25 -13.14 4.04
CA PHE A 37 -10.91 -14.56 3.88
C PHE A 37 -11.54 -15.38 4.99
N LYS A 38 -11.66 -16.69 4.84
CA LYS A 38 -12.00 -17.53 5.99
C LYS A 38 -10.78 -17.62 6.90
N SER A 39 -10.98 -17.60 8.21
CA SER A 39 -9.91 -17.74 9.21
C SER A 39 -9.11 -19.04 9.06
N SER A 40 -9.72 -20.08 8.49
CA SER A 40 -9.10 -21.38 8.21
C SER A 40 -8.35 -21.47 6.88
N GLU A 41 -8.40 -20.43 6.03
CA GLU A 41 -7.60 -20.40 4.81
C GLU A 41 -6.12 -20.17 5.12
N THR A 42 -5.26 -20.58 4.19
CA THR A 42 -3.81 -20.41 4.30
C THR A 42 -3.34 -19.17 3.54
N PHE A 43 -2.11 -18.74 3.79
CA PHE A 43 -1.49 -17.62 3.04
C PHE A 43 -1.42 -17.89 1.52
N GLN A 44 -1.44 -19.16 1.09
CA GLN A 44 -1.52 -19.54 -0.32
C GLN A 44 -2.76 -18.95 -1.03
N SER A 45 -3.88 -18.76 -0.32
CA SER A 45 -5.08 -18.14 -0.89
C SER A 45 -4.85 -16.71 -1.36
N LEU A 46 -3.92 -15.97 -0.75
CA LEU A 46 -3.64 -14.57 -1.06
C LEU A 46 -3.03 -14.38 -2.46
N PHE A 47 -2.37 -15.41 -3.01
CA PHE A 47 -1.82 -15.34 -4.37
C PHE A 47 -2.91 -15.08 -5.42
N LYS A 48 -4.16 -15.49 -5.15
CA LYS A 48 -5.31 -15.24 -6.03
C LYS A 48 -5.52 -13.75 -6.31
N ILE A 49 -5.21 -12.88 -5.35
CA ILE A 49 -5.31 -11.42 -5.51
C ILE A 49 -4.46 -10.96 -6.72
N PHE A 50 -3.24 -11.47 -6.83
CA PHE A 50 -2.26 -11.08 -7.86
C PHE A 50 -2.53 -11.74 -9.22
N SER A 51 -3.23 -12.88 -9.25
CA SER A 51 -3.67 -13.51 -10.50
C SER A 51 -4.94 -12.90 -11.07
N THR A 52 -5.84 -12.44 -10.20
CA THR A 52 -7.17 -11.95 -10.59
C THR A 52 -7.15 -10.48 -10.99
N LEU A 53 -6.39 -9.64 -10.29
CA LEU A 53 -6.36 -8.20 -10.58
C LEU A 53 -5.46 -7.89 -11.80
N PRO A 54 -5.98 -7.29 -12.89
CA PRO A 54 -5.24 -6.98 -14.11
C PRO A 54 -4.50 -5.65 -13.98
N VAL A 55 -3.91 -5.39 -12.82
CA VAL A 55 -3.15 -4.18 -12.53
C VAL A 55 -1.74 -4.54 -12.08
N GLN A 56 -0.81 -3.61 -12.28
CA GLN A 56 0.56 -3.80 -11.84
C GLN A 56 0.67 -3.51 -10.34
N LEU A 57 0.90 -4.57 -9.57
CA LEU A 57 1.00 -4.55 -8.10
C LEU A 57 2.44 -4.70 -7.58
N THR A 58 3.42 -4.83 -8.49
CA THR A 58 4.83 -4.91 -8.13
C THR A 58 5.39 -3.52 -7.80
N PRO A 59 6.46 -3.43 -6.98
CA PRO A 59 7.09 -2.14 -6.68
C PRO A 59 7.68 -1.46 -7.93
N SER A 60 8.24 -2.24 -8.86
CA SER A 60 8.78 -1.74 -10.12
C SER A 60 8.89 -2.85 -11.18
N ILE A 61 9.35 -2.48 -12.38
CA ILE A 61 9.54 -3.42 -13.51
C ILE A 61 10.61 -4.48 -13.26
N PHE A 62 11.44 -4.30 -12.24
CA PHE A 62 12.53 -5.21 -11.90
C PHE A 62 12.08 -6.41 -11.06
N TYR A 63 10.82 -6.47 -10.64
CA TYR A 63 10.31 -7.55 -9.78
C TYR A 63 9.43 -8.53 -10.53
N ASP A 64 9.51 -9.82 -10.15
CA ASP A 64 8.60 -10.87 -10.61
C ASP A 64 7.14 -10.50 -10.37
N LYS A 65 6.31 -10.85 -11.36
CA LYS A 65 4.92 -10.41 -11.44
C LYS A 65 4.09 -10.90 -10.25
N TYR A 66 4.45 -12.07 -9.73
CA TYR A 66 3.83 -12.67 -8.56
C TYR A 66 4.81 -12.58 -7.38
N PRO A 67 4.31 -12.32 -6.16
CA PRO A 67 5.16 -12.43 -4.98
C PRO A 67 5.61 -13.89 -4.79
N ILE A 68 6.62 -14.10 -3.95
CA ILE A 68 7.12 -15.44 -3.58
C ILE A 68 6.58 -15.92 -2.23
N GLY A 69 5.97 -15.02 -1.47
CA GLY A 69 5.42 -15.28 -0.14
C GLY A 69 4.91 -14.00 0.50
N PHE A 70 4.68 -14.05 1.80
CA PHE A 70 4.10 -12.95 2.56
C PHE A 70 4.82 -12.72 3.89
N GLU A 71 4.71 -11.50 4.38
CA GLU A 71 5.15 -11.10 5.71
C GLU A 71 3.99 -10.43 6.43
N VAL A 72 3.78 -10.76 7.70
CA VAL A 72 2.79 -10.11 8.56
C VAL A 72 3.47 -8.96 9.27
N SER A 73 2.88 -7.77 9.20
CA SER A 73 3.35 -6.63 9.98
C SER A 73 2.91 -6.78 11.42
N THR A 74 3.82 -6.60 12.35
CA THR A 74 3.58 -6.56 13.80
C THR A 74 3.91 -5.19 14.37
N ALA A 75 3.97 -4.14 13.53
CA ALA A 75 4.14 -2.77 14.03
C ALA A 75 2.94 -2.41 14.91
N PRO A 76 3.13 -1.85 16.13
CA PRO A 76 2.05 -1.66 17.10
C PRO A 76 0.81 -0.92 16.56
N GLY A 77 1.05 0.10 15.74
CA GLY A 77 0.02 0.92 15.11
C GLY A 77 -0.30 2.19 15.89
N PHE A 78 -1.41 2.82 15.52
CA PHE A 78 -1.91 4.05 16.12
C PHE A 78 -3.34 3.82 16.62
N LEU A 79 -3.58 4.14 17.90
CA LEU A 79 -4.89 4.03 18.52
C LEU A 79 -5.64 5.36 18.37
N THR A 80 -6.79 5.32 17.72
CA THR A 80 -7.67 6.49 17.55
C THR A 80 -8.46 6.77 18.83
N GLU A 81 -8.91 8.02 19.00
CA GLU A 81 -9.70 8.49 20.16
C GLU A 81 -10.97 7.65 20.45
N ASN A 82 -11.49 6.92 19.47
CA ASN A 82 -12.68 6.08 19.63
C ASN A 82 -12.36 4.57 19.63
N GLY A 83 -11.09 4.17 19.63
CA GLY A 83 -10.68 2.76 19.73
C GLY A 83 -10.45 2.04 18.40
N GLY A 84 -10.33 2.79 17.30
CA GLY A 84 -9.84 2.24 16.03
C GLY A 84 -8.34 2.05 16.05
N LEU A 85 -7.84 1.04 15.34
CA LEU A 85 -6.42 0.84 15.09
C LEU A 85 -6.08 1.20 13.64
N LEU A 86 -5.06 2.04 13.46
CA LEU A 86 -4.46 2.37 12.17
C LEU A 86 -3.04 1.83 12.11
N PHE A 87 -2.51 1.64 10.90
CA PHE A 87 -1.13 1.20 10.72
C PHE A 87 -0.16 2.36 10.92
N SER A 88 0.97 2.08 11.56
CA SER A 88 2.07 3.04 11.67
C SER A 88 2.71 3.29 10.30
N TYR A 89 3.31 4.48 10.11
CA TYR A 89 4.14 4.78 8.95
C TYR A 89 5.34 3.85 8.83
N GLU A 90 5.77 3.23 9.93
CA GLU A 90 6.90 2.29 9.96
C GLU A 90 6.46 0.82 9.87
N ALA A 91 5.23 0.54 9.41
CA ALA A 91 4.70 -0.83 9.36
C ALA A 91 5.52 -1.79 8.48
N ASP A 92 6.34 -1.26 7.57
CA ASP A 92 7.26 -1.99 6.69
C ASP A 92 8.73 -1.98 7.19
N ASN A 93 8.98 -1.47 8.40
CA ASN A 93 10.32 -1.28 8.91
C ASN A 93 10.99 -2.59 9.34
N ARG A 94 11.76 -3.17 8.41
CA ARG A 94 12.57 -4.38 8.63
C ARG A 94 13.61 -4.23 9.75
N LYS A 95 14.16 -3.02 9.97
CA LYS A 95 15.19 -2.80 11.01
C LYS A 95 14.62 -2.91 12.42
N LYS A 96 13.33 -2.61 12.60
CA LYS A 96 12.61 -2.76 13.88
C LYS A 96 12.02 -4.15 14.07
N ASN A 97 12.29 -5.11 13.17
CA ASN A 97 11.75 -6.47 13.19
C ASN A 97 10.22 -6.52 13.24
N TYR A 98 9.55 -5.55 12.59
CA TYR A 98 8.09 -5.52 12.50
C TYR A 98 7.53 -6.41 11.39
N LEU A 99 8.37 -7.03 10.56
CA LEU A 99 7.91 -7.92 9.50
C LEU A 99 8.27 -9.37 9.86
N VAL A 100 7.24 -10.16 10.12
CA VAL A 100 7.37 -11.58 10.46
C VAL A 100 7.04 -12.41 9.23
N LYS A 101 8.00 -13.22 8.78
CA LYS A 101 7.80 -14.15 7.68
C LYS A 101 6.83 -15.25 8.09
N VAL A 102 5.98 -15.64 7.13
CA VAL A 102 5.01 -16.71 7.27
C VAL A 102 5.16 -17.67 6.10
N ASP A 103 4.86 -18.94 6.35
CA ASP A 103 4.86 -19.95 5.30
C ASP A 103 3.53 -19.91 4.54
N ASN A 104 3.55 -20.25 3.25
CA ASN A 104 2.34 -20.22 2.42
C ASN A 104 1.24 -21.19 2.93
N GLU A 105 1.63 -22.24 3.66
CA GLU A 105 0.74 -23.24 4.25
C GLU A 105 0.26 -22.85 5.66
N ASP A 106 0.79 -21.76 6.25
CA ASP A 106 0.31 -21.27 7.54
C ASP A 106 -1.16 -20.84 7.45
N ILE A 107 -1.94 -21.09 8.51
CA ILE A 107 -3.34 -20.68 8.62
C ILE A 107 -3.43 -19.19 8.98
N LEU A 108 -4.22 -18.43 8.22
CA LEU A 108 -4.37 -16.97 8.40
C LEU A 108 -4.83 -16.59 9.81
N GLY A 109 -5.88 -17.24 10.31
CA GLY A 109 -6.45 -16.95 11.63
C GLY A 109 -5.53 -17.26 12.82
N GLU A 110 -4.45 -18.03 12.60
CA GLU A 110 -3.46 -18.35 13.62
C GLU A 110 -2.27 -17.37 13.62
N LYS A 111 -2.05 -16.66 12.50
CA LYS A 111 -0.90 -15.76 12.32
C LYS A 111 -1.29 -14.28 12.26
N CYS A 112 -2.56 -13.96 12.07
CA CYS A 112 -3.05 -12.59 11.90
C CYS A 112 -4.16 -12.25 12.90
N TRP A 113 -4.06 -11.06 13.51
CA TRP A 113 -5.23 -10.43 14.12
C TRP A 113 -6.25 -10.03 13.05
N PRO A 114 -7.55 -9.95 13.39
CA PRO A 114 -8.51 -9.25 12.55
C PRO A 114 -8.05 -7.82 12.25
N GLY A 115 -7.99 -7.48 10.97
CA GLY A 115 -7.51 -6.20 10.47
C GLY A 115 -5.99 -6.04 10.41
N GLN A 116 -5.22 -7.13 10.53
CA GLN A 116 -3.75 -7.11 10.42
C GLN A 116 -3.27 -6.72 9.01
N LEU A 117 -2.13 -6.01 8.93
CA LEU A 117 -1.48 -5.67 7.67
C LEU A 117 -0.52 -6.78 7.22
N ILE A 118 -0.62 -7.16 5.95
CA ILE A 118 0.21 -8.15 5.26
C ILE A 118 0.96 -7.48 4.11
N PHE A 119 2.22 -7.87 3.95
CA PHE A 119 3.12 -7.42 2.91
C PHE A 119 3.44 -8.56 1.94
N PRO A 120 3.21 -8.40 0.63
CA PRO A 120 3.73 -9.32 -0.36
C PRO A 120 5.26 -9.22 -0.45
N VAL A 121 5.93 -10.37 -0.47
CA VAL A 121 7.38 -10.47 -0.64
C VAL A 121 7.70 -10.64 -2.12
N TRP A 122 8.39 -9.67 -2.70
CA TRP A 122 8.73 -9.64 -4.12
C TRP A 122 10.15 -10.16 -4.38
N GLN A 123 10.30 -10.93 -5.45
CA GLN A 123 11.61 -11.38 -5.93
C GLN A 123 12.09 -10.45 -7.05
N VAL A 124 13.34 -9.99 -6.94
CA VAL A 124 13.99 -9.25 -8.03
C VAL A 124 14.32 -10.20 -9.16
N SER A 125 13.89 -9.83 -10.36
CA SER A 125 14.13 -10.56 -11.59
C SER A 125 15.47 -10.14 -12.18
N ASN A 126 16.54 -10.83 -11.80
CA ASN A 126 17.90 -10.54 -12.27
C ASN A 126 17.99 -10.51 -13.80
N ALA A 127 17.27 -11.40 -14.49
CA ALA A 127 17.20 -11.42 -15.94
C ALA A 127 16.72 -10.07 -16.50
N ARG A 128 15.64 -9.48 -15.95
CA ARG A 128 15.14 -8.17 -16.39
C ARG A 128 16.07 -7.04 -16.02
N VAL A 129 16.68 -7.06 -14.83
CA VAL A 129 17.69 -6.08 -14.44
C VAL A 129 18.83 -6.08 -15.45
N PHE A 130 19.38 -7.25 -15.79
CA PHE A 130 20.47 -7.36 -16.78
C PHE A 130 20.03 -6.97 -18.19
N THR A 131 18.83 -7.33 -18.63
CA THR A 131 18.32 -6.94 -19.95
C THR A 131 18.20 -5.42 -20.06
N ILE A 132 17.57 -4.76 -19.09
CA ILE A 132 17.38 -3.31 -19.09
C ILE A 132 18.74 -2.60 -18.96
N ALA A 133 19.60 -3.06 -18.06
CA ALA A 133 20.94 -2.51 -17.93
C ALA A 133 21.72 -2.67 -19.24
N SER A 134 21.66 -3.83 -19.90
CA SER A 134 22.33 -4.07 -21.17
C SER A 134 21.80 -3.18 -22.30
N LEU A 135 20.49 -2.93 -22.36
CA LEU A 135 19.90 -1.99 -23.31
C LEU A 135 20.39 -0.55 -23.06
N LEU A 136 20.43 -0.13 -21.81
CA LEU A 136 20.93 1.19 -21.42
C LEU A 136 22.43 1.34 -21.67
N PHE A 137 23.24 0.32 -21.40
CA PHE A 137 24.66 0.30 -21.72
C PHE A 137 24.91 0.25 -23.23
N GLY A 138 24.08 -0.49 -23.98
CA GLY A 138 24.12 -0.48 -25.45
C GLY A 138 23.81 0.91 -26.01
N TRP A 139 22.82 1.60 -25.44
CA TRP A 139 22.54 2.99 -25.81
C TRP A 139 23.70 3.92 -25.44
N LEU A 140 24.23 3.81 -24.22
CA LEU A 140 25.38 4.60 -23.80
C LEU A 140 26.62 4.35 -24.66
N TYR A 141 26.82 3.10 -25.12
CA TYR A 141 27.87 2.74 -26.07
C TYR A 141 27.71 3.47 -27.40
N THR A 142 26.49 3.57 -27.94
CA THR A 142 26.26 4.36 -29.16
C THR A 142 26.57 5.84 -28.95
N ASP A 143 26.36 6.35 -27.73
CA ASP A 143 26.59 7.75 -27.37
C ASP A 143 28.07 8.06 -27.02
N LEU A 144 29.00 7.09 -27.14
CA LEU A 144 30.43 7.31 -26.83
C LEU A 144 31.03 8.42 -27.72
N PRO A 145 31.90 9.28 -27.17
CA PRO A 145 32.66 10.24 -27.96
C PRO A 145 33.42 9.55 -29.10
N ASP A 146 33.40 10.14 -30.29
CA ASP A 146 33.94 9.54 -31.51
C ASP A 146 35.44 9.24 -31.41
N PHE A 147 36.19 10.03 -30.62
CA PHE A 147 37.63 9.83 -30.43
C PHE A 147 37.99 8.62 -29.55
N ILE A 148 37.04 8.04 -28.81
CA ILE A 148 37.23 6.81 -28.02
C ILE A 148 36.34 5.66 -28.49
N SER A 149 35.30 5.94 -29.28
CA SER A 149 34.39 4.92 -29.76
C SER A 149 35.11 3.95 -30.73
N PRO A 150 35.00 2.63 -30.53
CA PRO A 150 35.48 1.65 -31.50
C PRO A 150 34.75 1.73 -32.85
N THR A 151 33.55 2.33 -32.86
CA THR A 151 32.72 2.54 -34.05
C THR A 151 32.24 3.99 -34.09
N PRO A 152 33.11 4.95 -34.48
CA PRO A 152 32.77 6.36 -34.53
C PRO A 152 31.57 6.63 -35.45
N GLY A 153 30.71 7.58 -35.07
CA GLY A 153 29.54 7.97 -35.86
C GLY A 153 28.32 7.04 -35.76
N ILE A 154 28.33 6.04 -34.86
CA ILE A 154 27.17 5.15 -34.62
C ILE A 154 26.13 5.75 -33.66
N CYS A 155 26.35 6.97 -33.15
CA CYS A 155 25.44 7.66 -32.25
C CYS A 155 23.98 7.57 -32.74
N LEU A 156 23.11 7.04 -31.87
CA LEU A 156 21.72 6.76 -32.20
C LEU A 156 21.00 8.03 -32.66
N THR A 157 21.32 9.17 -32.04
CA THR A 157 20.80 10.49 -32.43
C THR A 157 21.14 10.81 -33.88
N ASN A 158 22.38 10.56 -34.32
CA ASN A 158 22.80 10.81 -35.70
C ASN A 158 22.08 9.89 -36.69
N GLN A 159 21.86 8.63 -36.32
CA GLN A 159 21.10 7.69 -37.14
C GLN A 159 19.62 8.11 -37.26
N ILE A 160 19.00 8.55 -36.17
CA ILE A 160 17.64 9.11 -36.17
C ILE A 160 17.58 10.36 -37.06
N SER A 161 18.52 11.29 -36.92
CA SER A 161 18.57 12.51 -37.76
C SER A 161 18.73 12.18 -39.24
N ARG A 162 19.53 11.16 -39.61
CA ARG A 162 19.63 10.67 -41.00
C ARG A 162 18.31 10.09 -41.51
N VAL A 163 17.62 9.30 -40.69
CA VAL A 163 16.29 8.76 -41.04
C VAL A 163 15.27 9.88 -41.19
N LEU A 164 15.23 10.84 -40.25
CA LEU A 164 14.32 11.99 -40.31
C LEU A 164 14.62 12.90 -41.50
N SER A 165 15.89 13.10 -41.86
CA SER A 165 16.30 13.81 -43.07
C SER A 165 15.74 13.12 -44.31
N TYR A 166 15.91 11.79 -44.42
CA TYR A 166 15.33 11.01 -45.52
C TYR A 166 13.79 11.10 -45.57
N LEU A 167 13.11 10.97 -44.44
CA LEU A 167 11.65 11.08 -44.36
C LEU A 167 11.16 12.49 -44.71
N ALA A 168 11.88 13.54 -44.30
CA ALA A 168 11.55 14.92 -44.63
C ALA A 168 11.67 15.18 -46.14
N LEU A 169 12.65 14.56 -46.81
CA LEU A 169 12.79 14.65 -48.26
C LEU A 169 11.70 13.84 -48.99
N VAL A 170 11.46 12.60 -48.57
CA VAL A 170 10.62 11.65 -49.34
C VAL A 170 9.13 11.79 -49.05
N LEU A 171 8.74 12.02 -47.80
CA LEU A 171 7.32 12.10 -47.40
C LEU A 171 6.79 13.54 -47.36
N LEU A 172 7.65 14.51 -47.07
CA LEU A 172 7.24 15.90 -46.86
C LEU A 172 7.71 16.86 -47.98
N ASP A 173 8.51 16.37 -48.94
CA ASP A 173 9.16 17.15 -50.01
C ASP A 173 9.85 18.45 -49.50
N ASN A 174 10.34 18.42 -48.26
CA ASN A 174 10.92 19.58 -47.60
C ASN A 174 12.45 19.49 -47.62
N LYS A 175 13.03 19.96 -48.72
CA LYS A 175 14.49 19.96 -48.94
C LYS A 175 15.27 20.76 -47.90
N GLY A 176 14.76 21.93 -47.49
CA GLY A 176 15.44 22.77 -46.50
C GLY A 176 15.55 22.09 -45.12
N LEU A 177 14.48 21.43 -44.68
CA LEU A 177 14.49 20.66 -43.44
C LEU A 177 15.41 19.43 -43.55
N SER A 178 15.35 18.71 -44.69
CA SER A 178 16.22 17.56 -44.96
C SER A 178 17.70 17.92 -44.89
N GLU A 179 18.12 19.02 -45.54
CA GLU A 179 19.50 19.48 -45.58
C GLU A 179 19.99 19.94 -44.20
N SER A 180 19.15 20.67 -43.45
CA SER A 180 19.48 21.09 -42.07
C SER A 180 19.74 19.88 -41.16
N LEU A 181 18.83 18.90 -41.17
CA LEU A 181 18.96 17.69 -40.35
C LEU A 181 20.17 16.84 -40.74
N TYR A 182 20.55 16.82 -42.03
CA TYR A 182 21.71 16.07 -42.50
C TYR A 182 23.03 16.77 -42.13
N ALA A 183 23.08 18.10 -42.28
CA ALA A 183 24.26 18.90 -41.97
C ALA A 183 24.69 18.77 -40.51
N GLU A 184 23.73 18.72 -39.57
CA GLU A 184 23.97 18.48 -38.15
C GLU A 184 24.69 17.15 -37.87
N THR A 185 24.54 16.15 -38.74
CA THR A 185 25.20 14.84 -38.56
C THR A 185 26.64 14.78 -39.05
N ILE A 186 27.12 15.82 -39.74
CA ILE A 186 28.46 15.89 -40.36
C ILE A 186 29.36 16.91 -39.65
N GLU A 187 28.79 17.81 -38.85
CA GLU A 187 29.55 18.85 -38.16
C GLU A 187 30.58 18.24 -37.19
N ILE A 188 31.85 18.64 -37.34
CA ILE A 188 32.95 18.14 -36.50
C ILE A 188 32.88 18.84 -35.14
N ILE A 189 32.38 18.12 -34.13
CA ILE A 189 32.29 18.61 -32.75
C ILE A 189 33.66 18.52 -32.06
N SER A 190 34.05 19.54 -31.31
CA SER A 190 35.31 19.53 -30.55
C SER A 190 35.32 18.51 -29.40
N ILE A 191 36.48 17.94 -29.08
CA ILE A 191 36.66 16.93 -28.01
C ILE A 191 36.00 17.34 -26.68
N PRO A 192 36.19 18.57 -26.13
CA PRO A 192 35.55 18.95 -24.87
C PRO A 192 34.01 18.94 -24.94
N ARG A 193 33.43 19.32 -26.09
CA ARG A 193 31.98 19.29 -26.31
C ARG A 193 31.48 17.85 -26.36
N GLN A 194 32.21 16.94 -27.02
CA GLN A 194 31.85 15.51 -27.03
C GLN A 194 31.86 14.91 -25.63
N CYS A 195 32.89 15.21 -24.81
CA CYS A 195 32.94 14.77 -23.42
C CYS A 195 31.77 15.33 -22.59
N PHE A 196 31.42 16.60 -22.79
CA PHE A 196 30.28 17.22 -22.11
C PHE A 196 28.94 16.55 -22.49
N PHE A 197 28.68 16.33 -23.79
CA PHE A 197 27.46 15.63 -24.23
C PHE A 197 27.41 14.19 -23.71
N PHE A 198 28.53 13.47 -23.70
CA PHE A 198 28.59 12.14 -23.13
C PHE A 198 28.26 12.14 -21.62
N ALA A 199 28.73 13.13 -20.86
CA ALA A 199 28.37 13.26 -19.45
C ALA A 199 26.85 13.47 -19.26
N LEU A 200 26.20 14.24 -20.14
CA LEU A 200 24.75 14.38 -20.14
C LEU A 200 24.04 13.06 -20.49
N HIS A 201 24.58 12.26 -21.42
CA HIS A 201 24.04 10.94 -21.74
C HIS A 201 24.17 9.95 -20.59
N LEU A 202 25.28 9.98 -19.84
CA LEU A 202 25.42 9.20 -18.61
C LEU A 202 24.35 9.60 -17.59
N LEU A 203 24.16 10.90 -17.36
CA LEU A 203 23.12 11.39 -16.44
C LEU A 203 21.71 10.98 -16.90
N LYS A 204 21.41 11.08 -18.20
CA LYS A 204 20.16 10.59 -18.82
C LYS A 204 19.93 9.11 -18.50
N VAL A 205 20.93 8.26 -18.72
CA VAL A 205 20.81 6.82 -18.48
C VAL A 205 20.59 6.52 -17.00
N LEU A 206 21.31 7.20 -16.10
CA LEU A 206 21.10 7.08 -14.65
C LEU A 206 19.69 7.53 -14.25
N PHE A 207 19.20 8.62 -14.83
CA PHE A 207 17.84 9.12 -14.59
C PHE A 207 16.78 8.12 -15.08
N VAL A 208 16.92 7.59 -16.29
CA VAL A 208 16.01 6.56 -16.82
C VAL A 208 16.04 5.32 -15.94
N PHE A 209 17.21 4.81 -15.56
CA PHE A 209 17.31 3.66 -14.67
C PHE A 209 16.65 3.94 -13.31
N GLY A 210 16.92 5.10 -12.71
CA GLY A 210 16.32 5.53 -11.45
C GLY A 210 14.80 5.67 -11.53
N PHE A 211 14.28 6.20 -12.63
CA PHE A 211 12.85 6.33 -12.90
C PHE A 211 12.13 4.98 -13.06
N LEU A 212 12.79 4.01 -13.70
CA LEU A 212 12.29 2.64 -13.78
C LEU A 212 12.41 1.91 -12.43
N TYR A 213 13.48 2.18 -11.68
CA TYR A 213 13.75 1.55 -10.39
C TYR A 213 12.78 2.00 -9.30
N SER A 214 12.41 3.28 -9.29
CA SER A 214 11.43 3.85 -8.37
C SER A 214 10.00 3.36 -8.60
N GLY A 215 9.73 2.74 -9.76
CA GLY A 215 8.41 2.21 -10.08
C GLY A 215 7.40 3.26 -10.58
N ILE A 216 7.83 4.51 -10.81
CA ILE A 216 6.95 5.56 -11.38
C ILE A 216 6.41 5.12 -12.74
N PHE A 217 7.23 4.43 -13.52
CA PHE A 217 6.78 3.74 -14.73
C PHE A 217 6.91 2.23 -14.54
N ASN A 218 5.76 1.60 -14.33
CA ASN A 218 5.66 0.16 -14.12
C ASN A 218 4.56 -0.43 -15.03
N PRO A 219 4.85 -0.61 -16.33
CA PRO A 219 3.90 -1.23 -17.24
C PRO A 219 3.64 -2.67 -16.82
N TYR A 220 2.39 -3.10 -17.05
CA TYR A 220 1.95 -4.44 -16.71
C TYR A 220 2.71 -5.55 -17.48
N SER A 221 3.09 -5.28 -18.73
CA SER A 221 4.02 -6.10 -19.49
C SER A 221 4.90 -5.21 -20.37
N LEU A 222 6.14 -5.65 -20.59
CA LEU A 222 7.04 -5.04 -21.57
C LEU A 222 6.81 -5.61 -22.98
N ASN A 223 6.02 -6.68 -23.12
CA ASN A 223 5.67 -7.27 -24.39
C ASN A 223 4.39 -6.61 -24.94
N PRO A 224 4.44 -5.88 -26.07
CA PRO A 224 3.27 -5.22 -26.64
C PRO A 224 2.15 -6.20 -27.02
N LEU A 225 2.46 -7.46 -27.31
CA LEU A 225 1.45 -8.47 -27.63
C LEU A 225 0.61 -8.88 -26.40
N ASP A 226 1.21 -8.86 -25.21
CA ASP A 226 0.50 -9.17 -23.96
C ASP A 226 -0.50 -8.09 -23.57
N ILE A 227 -0.30 -6.86 -24.08
CA ILE A 227 -1.15 -5.69 -23.81
C ILE A 227 -2.42 -5.77 -24.66
N ILE A 228 -2.32 -6.24 -25.91
CA ILE A 228 -3.43 -6.26 -26.88
C ILE A 228 -4.46 -7.36 -26.56
N GLY A 229 -4.04 -8.45 -25.89
CA GLY A 229 -4.90 -9.62 -25.64
C GLY A 229 -5.63 -9.66 -24.29
N LYS A 230 -5.45 -8.67 -23.41
CA LYS A 230 -5.97 -8.74 -22.05
C LYS A 230 -7.35 -8.12 -21.87
N LYS A 231 -8.25 -8.89 -21.24
CA LYS A 231 -9.51 -8.37 -20.70
C LYS A 231 -9.18 -7.31 -19.66
N ALA A 232 -9.54 -6.06 -19.96
CA ALA A 232 -9.35 -4.93 -19.06
C ALA A 232 -10.30 -5.00 -17.84
N ASP A 233 -11.43 -5.69 -17.98
CA ASP A 233 -12.51 -5.65 -16.99
C ASP A 233 -12.48 -6.86 -16.05
N VAL A 234 -12.36 -6.57 -14.75
CA VAL A 234 -12.61 -7.53 -13.67
C VAL A 234 -14.09 -7.56 -13.36
N THR A 235 -14.68 -8.74 -13.36
CA THR A 235 -16.07 -8.93 -12.98
C THR A 235 -16.27 -8.78 -11.47
N LYS A 236 -17.49 -8.46 -11.04
CA LYS A 236 -17.83 -8.41 -9.62
C LYS A 236 -17.58 -9.75 -8.93
N ASP A 237 -17.85 -10.86 -9.60
CA ASP A 237 -17.68 -12.21 -9.05
C ASP A 237 -16.20 -12.55 -8.85
N GLU A 238 -15.32 -12.11 -9.76
CA GLU A 238 -13.87 -12.22 -9.59
C GLU A 238 -13.38 -11.41 -8.38
N LEU A 239 -13.87 -10.18 -8.20
CA LEU A 239 -13.55 -9.38 -7.01
C LEU A 239 -14.04 -10.04 -5.71
N LEU A 240 -15.25 -10.59 -5.72
CA LEU A 240 -15.79 -11.34 -4.58
C LEU A 240 -14.98 -12.61 -4.29
N SER A 241 -14.49 -13.29 -5.33
CA SER A 241 -13.71 -14.53 -5.19
C SER A 241 -12.35 -14.34 -4.50
N ILE A 242 -11.79 -13.13 -4.59
CA ILE A 242 -10.56 -12.76 -3.87
C ILE A 242 -10.85 -12.06 -2.54
N GLY A 243 -12.11 -11.96 -2.12
CA GLY A 243 -12.51 -11.31 -0.89
C GLY A 243 -12.48 -9.78 -0.93
N TRP A 244 -12.45 -9.15 -2.11
CA TRP A 244 -12.32 -7.70 -2.24
C TRP A 244 -13.50 -6.96 -1.61
N THR A 245 -13.21 -6.08 -0.64
CA THR A 245 -14.26 -5.30 0.05
C THR A 245 -14.52 -3.91 -0.55
N GLY A 246 -13.67 -3.46 -1.48
CA GLY A 246 -13.69 -2.09 -2.01
C GLY A 246 -13.37 -1.00 -0.99
N SER A 247 -12.79 -1.37 0.16
CA SER A 247 -12.38 -0.47 1.22
C SER A 247 -10.86 -0.45 1.35
N LYS A 248 -10.30 0.69 1.73
CA LYS A 248 -8.88 0.85 2.07
C LYS A 248 -8.73 1.35 3.51
N LYS A 249 -7.67 0.97 4.19
CA LYS A 249 -7.32 1.56 5.48
C LYS A 249 -6.96 3.03 5.27
N GLY A 250 -7.30 3.88 6.24
CA GLY A 250 -6.90 5.28 6.22
C GLY A 250 -5.53 5.48 6.84
N THR A 251 -4.80 6.49 6.37
CA THR A 251 -3.57 6.93 7.03
C THR A 251 -3.90 7.69 8.33
N ILE A 252 -2.90 7.86 9.18
CA ILE A 252 -3.04 8.61 10.43
C ILE A 252 -3.44 10.08 10.13
N ASP A 253 -2.88 10.67 9.08
CA ASP A 253 -3.19 12.04 8.67
C ASP A 253 -4.59 12.18 8.09
N GLU A 254 -5.01 11.25 7.22
CA GLU A 254 -6.40 11.21 6.71
C GLU A 254 -7.41 11.11 7.86
N TYR A 255 -7.10 10.31 8.90
CA TYR A 255 -7.94 10.20 10.08
C TYR A 255 -7.96 11.50 10.89
N LYS A 256 -6.80 12.09 11.17
CA LYS A 256 -6.66 13.35 11.93
C LYS A 256 -7.46 14.47 11.28
N GLU A 257 -7.38 14.60 9.96
CA GLU A 257 -8.13 15.59 9.18
C GLU A 257 -9.64 15.30 9.24
N TYR A 258 -10.05 14.09 8.86
CA TYR A 258 -11.46 13.69 8.83
C TYR A 258 -12.14 13.85 10.20
N TYR A 259 -11.49 13.38 11.27
CA TYR A 259 -12.03 13.43 12.62
C TYR A 259 -12.16 14.87 13.12
N ARG A 260 -11.18 15.73 12.82
CA ARG A 260 -11.24 17.15 13.17
C ARG A 260 -12.41 17.84 12.48
N GLU A 261 -12.59 17.63 11.19
CA GLU A 261 -13.72 18.20 10.43
C GLU A 261 -15.07 17.72 11.00
N LEU A 262 -15.18 16.42 11.28
CA LEU A 262 -16.37 15.83 11.86
C LEU A 262 -16.73 16.49 13.21
N LYS A 263 -15.75 16.62 14.12
CA LYS A 263 -15.98 17.21 15.44
C LYS A 263 -16.27 18.71 15.40
N ILE A 264 -15.61 19.46 14.51
CA ILE A 264 -15.92 20.88 14.29
C ILE A 264 -17.35 21.05 13.77
N LYS A 265 -17.77 20.21 12.83
CA LYS A 265 -19.13 20.24 12.30
C LYS A 265 -20.16 19.90 13.38
N GLN A 266 -19.87 18.90 14.22
CA GLN A 266 -20.73 18.54 15.38
C GLN A 266 -20.83 19.68 16.40
N ALA A 267 -19.78 20.48 16.58
CA ALA A 267 -19.77 21.62 17.48
C ALA A 267 -20.50 22.88 16.94
N GLY A 268 -21.06 22.83 15.72
CA GLY A 268 -21.72 23.98 15.10
C GLY A 268 -20.80 24.91 14.31
N GLY A 269 -19.58 24.45 13.99
CA GLY A 269 -18.61 25.18 13.17
C GLY A 269 -17.36 25.63 13.94
N VAL A 270 -16.42 26.25 13.20
CA VAL A 270 -15.08 26.57 13.72
C VAL A 270 -15.11 27.55 14.89
N VAL A 271 -16.03 28.53 14.86
CA VAL A 271 -16.13 29.56 15.90
C VAL A 271 -16.54 28.96 17.24
N GLU A 272 -17.57 28.13 17.26
CA GLU A 272 -18.06 27.47 18.48
C GLU A 272 -17.08 26.38 18.97
N ALA A 273 -16.43 25.67 18.04
CA ALA A 273 -15.33 24.77 18.38
C ALA A 273 -14.15 25.50 19.05
N ASN A 274 -13.85 26.74 18.66
CA ASN A 274 -12.80 27.54 19.29
C ASN A 274 -13.23 28.02 20.69
N LYS A 275 -14.45 28.56 20.83
CA LYS A 275 -14.98 29.02 22.12
C LYS A 275 -15.05 27.91 23.17
N SER A 276 -15.41 26.70 22.77
CA SER A 276 -15.47 25.52 23.64
C SER A 276 -14.10 24.90 23.97
N GLY A 277 -13.01 25.41 23.39
CA GLY A 277 -11.67 24.84 23.52
C GLY A 277 -11.48 23.49 22.82
N LEU A 278 -12.46 23.06 22.00
CA LEU A 278 -12.43 21.79 21.28
C LEU A 278 -11.23 21.70 20.34
N LEU A 279 -10.87 22.81 19.66
CA LEU A 279 -9.72 22.84 18.75
C LEU A 279 -8.39 22.48 19.44
N ARG A 280 -8.24 22.81 20.73
CA ARG A 280 -7.05 22.44 21.51
C ARG A 280 -7.03 20.94 21.81
N ARG A 281 -8.19 20.33 22.06
CA ARG A 281 -8.34 18.88 22.30
C ARG A 281 -8.07 18.08 21.01
N LEU A 282 -8.60 18.55 19.88
CA LEU A 282 -8.43 17.96 18.54
C LEU A 282 -6.98 18.01 17.99
N ARG A 283 -6.01 18.50 18.77
CA ARG A 283 -4.59 18.34 18.47
C ARG A 283 -4.10 16.91 18.75
N ARG A 284 -4.72 16.23 19.72
CA ARG A 284 -4.42 14.83 20.08
C ARG A 284 -5.65 13.99 19.81
N THR A 285 -5.74 13.43 18.61
CA THR A 285 -6.89 12.61 18.17
C THR A 285 -6.64 11.10 18.31
N GLY A 286 -5.52 10.73 18.94
CA GLY A 286 -5.05 9.37 19.12
C GLY A 286 -3.60 9.35 19.63
N VAL A 287 -3.01 8.16 19.68
CA VAL A 287 -1.67 7.92 20.24
C VAL A 287 -0.94 6.82 19.47
N ASP A 288 0.36 6.98 19.27
CA ASP A 288 1.22 5.93 18.72
C ASP A 288 1.46 4.85 19.79
N LEU A 289 1.20 3.59 19.44
CA LEU A 289 1.36 2.46 20.34
C LEU A 289 2.81 1.95 20.36
N GLY A 290 3.20 1.37 21.48
CA GLY A 290 4.54 0.83 21.71
C GLY A 290 4.62 -0.70 21.61
N LYS A 291 5.77 -1.22 22.00
CA LYS A 291 6.06 -2.66 22.05
C LYS A 291 5.06 -3.41 22.94
N ASP A 292 4.65 -4.57 22.44
CA ASP A 292 3.64 -5.46 23.01
C ASP A 292 2.23 -4.85 23.07
N GLU A 293 1.97 -3.79 22.30
CA GLU A 293 0.64 -3.16 22.16
C GLU A 293 0.08 -3.28 20.75
N GLY A 294 -1.24 -3.11 20.62
CA GLY A 294 -1.93 -3.10 19.34
C GLY A 294 -1.61 -4.36 18.52
N PHE A 295 -1.23 -4.17 17.27
CA PHE A 295 -0.86 -5.27 16.38
C PHE A 295 0.47 -5.97 16.73
N ASN A 296 1.27 -5.42 17.65
CA ASN A 296 2.46 -6.08 18.17
C ASN A 296 2.13 -7.10 19.27
N THR A 297 0.91 -7.09 19.79
CA THR A 297 0.45 -8.08 20.79
C THR A 297 0.51 -9.48 20.19
N LYS A 298 1.15 -10.44 20.88
CA LYS A 298 1.20 -11.83 20.41
C LYS A 298 -0.20 -12.45 20.37
N ILE A 299 -0.54 -13.13 19.28
CA ILE A 299 -1.77 -13.92 19.18
C ILE A 299 -1.70 -15.07 20.19
N PRO A 300 -2.70 -15.23 21.07
CA PRO A 300 -2.67 -16.25 22.10
C PRO A 300 -2.91 -17.65 21.49
N THR A 301 -1.95 -18.54 21.71
CA THR A 301 -1.95 -19.93 21.21
C THR A 301 -2.50 -20.91 22.24
N THR A 302 -2.38 -20.61 23.53
CA THR A 302 -2.89 -21.45 24.62
C THR A 302 -4.10 -20.82 25.31
N GLN A 303 -4.90 -21.62 26.02
CA GLN A 303 -6.03 -21.10 26.79
C GLN A 303 -5.57 -20.18 27.93
N GLU A 304 -4.40 -20.44 28.50
CA GLU A 304 -3.79 -19.60 29.55
C GLU A 304 -3.44 -18.21 29.01
N GLU A 305 -2.82 -18.14 27.82
CA GLU A 305 -2.54 -16.88 27.13
C GLU A 305 -3.84 -16.12 26.79
N LYS A 306 -4.90 -16.83 26.35
CA LYS A 306 -6.22 -16.23 26.11
C LYS A 306 -6.81 -15.63 27.38
N ASN A 307 -6.75 -16.37 28.49
CA ASN A 307 -7.23 -15.89 29.79
C ASN A 307 -6.37 -14.74 30.35
N ALA A 308 -5.14 -14.56 29.87
CA ALA A 308 -4.27 -13.43 30.19
C ALA A 308 -4.59 -12.16 29.37
N LEU A 309 -5.21 -12.32 28.20
CA LEU A 309 -5.56 -11.24 27.28
C LEU A 309 -7.09 -11.03 27.27
N THR A 310 -7.60 -10.37 28.32
CA THR A 310 -9.03 -10.02 28.43
C THR A 310 -9.22 -8.51 28.52
N LEU A 311 -10.43 -8.04 28.21
CA LEU A 311 -10.79 -6.63 28.31
C LEU A 311 -10.64 -6.08 29.74
N GLU A 312 -11.00 -6.88 30.75
CA GLU A 312 -10.83 -6.50 32.16
C GLU A 312 -9.37 -6.33 32.56
N LYS A 313 -8.48 -7.21 32.05
CA LYS A 313 -7.05 -7.08 32.31
C LYS A 313 -6.47 -5.87 31.60
N MET A 314 -6.88 -5.60 30.35
CA MET A 314 -6.47 -4.40 29.64
C MET A 314 -6.82 -3.12 30.40
N ARG A 315 -7.97 -3.04 31.07
CA ARG A 315 -8.35 -1.89 31.91
C ARG A 315 -7.48 -1.67 33.15
N LYS A 316 -6.87 -2.75 33.66
CA LYS A 316 -5.96 -2.71 34.80
C LYS A 316 -4.52 -2.49 34.36
N LEU A 317 -4.20 -2.91 33.14
CA LEU A 317 -2.88 -2.76 32.56
C LEU A 317 -2.67 -1.36 32.03
N ASN A 318 -1.43 -0.93 32.13
CA ASN A 318 -0.94 0.33 31.59
C ASN A 318 -0.80 0.33 30.05
N LYS A 319 -1.04 -0.83 29.42
CA LYS A 319 -0.81 -1.10 28.00
C LYS A 319 -2.06 -1.55 27.26
N PHE A 320 -2.16 -1.13 26.01
CA PHE A 320 -3.19 -1.54 25.07
C PHE A 320 -2.84 -2.89 24.42
N LYS A 321 -2.99 -3.99 25.17
CA LYS A 321 -2.76 -5.36 24.66
C LYS A 321 -3.96 -5.88 23.88
N LEU A 322 -3.88 -5.89 22.56
CA LEU A 322 -4.98 -6.31 21.67
C LEU A 322 -5.47 -7.72 22.02
N ASN A 323 -6.79 -7.89 22.06
CA ASN A 323 -7.43 -9.16 22.35
C ASN A 323 -8.78 -9.30 21.65
N TYR A 324 -9.29 -10.53 21.56
CA TYR A 324 -10.52 -10.83 20.84
C TYR A 324 -11.78 -10.21 21.49
N ASP A 325 -11.80 -10.01 22.81
CA ASP A 325 -12.93 -9.34 23.48
C ASP A 325 -13.04 -7.89 23.04
N TYR A 326 -11.90 -7.19 22.96
CA TYR A 326 -11.82 -5.81 22.47
C TYR A 326 -12.33 -5.72 21.02
N ILE A 327 -11.83 -6.58 20.13
CA ILE A 327 -12.24 -6.60 18.72
C ILE A 327 -13.74 -6.85 18.59
N SER A 328 -14.25 -7.88 19.29
CA SER A 328 -15.68 -8.21 19.31
C SER A 328 -16.53 -7.06 19.85
N LYS A 329 -16.03 -6.31 20.84
CA LYS A 329 -16.73 -5.16 21.41
C LYS A 329 -16.83 -4.00 20.42
N ILE A 330 -15.75 -3.71 19.70
CA ILE A 330 -15.71 -2.68 18.66
C ILE A 330 -16.70 -3.02 17.53
N GLU A 331 -16.74 -4.28 17.10
CA GLU A 331 -17.71 -4.75 16.11
C GLU A 331 -19.16 -4.63 16.62
N SER A 332 -19.42 -5.00 17.89
CA SER A 332 -20.75 -4.85 18.50
C SER A 332 -21.22 -3.39 18.53
N ILE A 333 -20.33 -2.44 18.85
CA ILE A 333 -20.64 -1.01 18.81
C ILE A 333 -21.08 -0.61 17.40
N PHE A 334 -20.36 -1.07 16.38
CA PHE A 334 -20.68 -0.78 14.99
C PHE A 334 -22.01 -1.41 14.54
N GLN A 335 -22.25 -2.68 14.88
CA GLN A 335 -23.51 -3.37 14.58
C GLN A 335 -24.71 -2.69 15.24
N ASN A 336 -24.55 -2.22 16.49
CA ASN A 336 -25.58 -1.46 17.18
C ASN A 336 -25.86 -0.11 16.48
N LYS A 337 -24.84 0.57 15.96
CA LYS A 337 -25.01 1.81 15.18
C LYS A 337 -25.81 1.55 13.91
N ILE A 338 -25.47 0.51 13.14
CA ILE A 338 -26.19 0.15 11.91
C ILE A 338 -27.65 -0.21 12.24
N SER A 339 -27.87 -1.03 13.27
CA SER A 339 -29.19 -1.51 13.67
C SER A 339 -30.13 -0.39 14.13
N LYS A 340 -29.58 0.74 14.62
CA LYS A 340 -30.35 1.94 15.00
C LYS A 340 -30.83 2.78 13.80
N GLY A 341 -30.62 2.33 12.57
CA GLY A 341 -31.18 2.95 11.37
C GLY A 341 -30.26 3.97 10.71
N SER A 342 -29.04 3.55 10.37
CA SER A 342 -28.15 4.39 9.54
C SER A 342 -28.76 4.64 8.16
N SER A 343 -28.74 5.90 7.73
CA SER A 343 -29.22 6.33 6.41
C SER A 343 -28.32 5.88 5.26
N ASN A 344 -27.04 5.55 5.53
CA ASN A 344 -26.08 5.11 4.53
C ASN A 344 -25.11 4.05 5.09
N VAL A 345 -25.63 2.83 5.23
CA VAL A 345 -24.89 1.67 5.76
C VAL A 345 -23.60 1.40 4.98
N ALA A 346 -23.61 1.52 3.65
CA ALA A 346 -22.44 1.26 2.83
C ALA A 346 -21.27 2.22 3.13
N GLN A 347 -21.58 3.50 3.34
CA GLN A 347 -20.58 4.49 3.72
C GLN A 347 -20.10 4.31 5.16
N ASP A 348 -20.99 3.95 6.08
CA ASP A 348 -20.61 3.62 7.45
C ASP A 348 -19.66 2.42 7.52
N ILE A 349 -19.90 1.36 6.73
CA ILE A 349 -18.99 0.20 6.62
C ILE A 349 -17.63 0.64 6.09
N LYS A 350 -17.60 1.46 5.04
CA LYS A 350 -16.34 1.97 4.49
C LYS A 350 -15.57 2.80 5.51
N LEU A 351 -16.24 3.69 6.24
CA LEU A 351 -15.62 4.52 7.27
C LEU A 351 -15.12 3.67 8.45
N PHE A 352 -15.88 2.67 8.86
CA PHE A 352 -15.47 1.75 9.91
C PHE A 352 -14.23 0.95 9.52
N ARG A 353 -14.17 0.41 8.29
CA ARG A 353 -12.96 -0.24 7.77
C ARG A 353 -11.79 0.73 7.60
N LYS A 354 -12.06 1.99 7.25
CA LYS A 354 -11.02 3.00 7.04
C LYS A 354 -10.39 3.45 8.35
N PHE A 355 -11.21 3.76 9.37
CA PHE A 355 -10.77 4.45 10.58
C PHE A 355 -11.08 3.75 11.91
N GLY A 356 -11.87 2.67 11.88
CA GLY A 356 -12.48 2.08 13.06
C GLY A 356 -13.76 2.81 13.47
N PRO A 357 -14.25 2.60 14.70
CA PRO A 357 -15.44 3.29 15.20
C PRO A 357 -15.22 4.79 15.27
N LEU A 358 -16.22 5.58 14.84
CA LEU A 358 -16.23 7.04 15.00
C LEU A 358 -16.85 7.48 16.33
N GLU A 359 -17.53 6.55 17.00
CA GLU A 359 -18.15 6.72 18.30
C GLU A 359 -17.95 5.42 19.08
N SER A 360 -17.59 5.56 20.35
CA SER A 360 -17.35 4.46 21.28
C SER A 360 -18.32 4.50 22.46
N ASN A 361 -18.52 3.36 23.11
CA ASN A 361 -19.19 3.28 24.39
C ASN A 361 -18.24 3.69 25.53
N ASP A 362 -18.76 3.86 26.74
CA ASP A 362 -17.98 4.36 27.88
C ASP A 362 -16.80 3.44 28.24
N GLU A 363 -16.97 2.13 28.10
CA GLU A 363 -15.93 1.14 28.36
C GLU A 363 -14.71 1.28 27.42
N ILE A 364 -14.95 1.40 26.12
CA ILE A 364 -13.87 1.61 25.14
C ILE A 364 -13.25 3.00 25.33
N LYS A 365 -14.06 4.03 25.61
CA LYS A 365 -13.55 5.38 25.90
C LYS A 365 -12.61 5.40 27.08
N GLU A 366 -12.95 4.68 28.16
CA GLU A 366 -12.11 4.61 29.35
C GLU A 366 -10.74 4.01 29.03
N ILE A 367 -10.71 2.86 28.35
CA ILE A 367 -9.46 2.20 27.92
C ILE A 367 -8.61 3.12 27.05
N VAL A 368 -9.23 3.74 26.04
CA VAL A 368 -8.53 4.61 25.10
C VAL A 368 -8.00 5.86 25.81
N GLN A 369 -8.80 6.46 26.69
CA GLN A 369 -8.41 7.64 27.46
C GLN A 369 -7.24 7.35 28.40
N GLN A 370 -7.29 6.22 29.12
CA GLN A 370 -6.19 5.76 29.98
C GLN A 370 -4.88 5.59 29.19
N ARG A 371 -4.97 5.10 27.95
CA ARG A 371 -3.79 4.95 27.09
C ARG A 371 -3.31 6.27 26.50
N LEU A 372 -4.22 7.17 26.11
CA LEU A 372 -3.92 8.50 25.56
C LEU A 372 -3.18 9.39 26.57
N GLU A 373 -3.56 9.32 27.85
CA GLU A 373 -2.95 10.13 28.91
C GLU A 373 -1.46 9.86 29.11
N ARG A 374 -1.00 8.68 28.70
CA ARG A 374 0.40 8.25 28.83
C ARG A 374 1.30 8.71 27.68
N GLY A 375 0.70 9.18 26.57
CA GLY A 375 1.45 9.69 25.42
C GLY A 375 1.99 8.60 24.49
N ASP A 376 2.75 9.03 23.49
CA ASP A 376 3.20 8.19 22.36
C ASP A 376 4.33 7.24 22.76
N GLY A 377 4.33 6.04 22.17
CA GLY A 377 5.45 5.10 22.22
C GLY A 377 5.40 4.08 23.36
N ASP A 378 6.58 3.56 23.72
CA ASP A 378 6.74 2.48 24.70
C ASP A 378 6.43 2.96 26.13
N ILE A 379 5.64 2.15 26.84
CA ILE A 379 5.27 2.39 28.24
C ILE A 379 5.63 1.15 29.05
N GLU A 380 6.07 1.32 30.29
CA GLU A 380 6.34 0.22 31.21
C GLU A 380 5.03 -0.46 31.67
N GLU A 381 5.03 -1.78 31.78
CA GLU A 381 3.96 -2.52 32.46
C GLU A 381 4.18 -2.39 33.96
N GLU A 382 3.27 -1.71 34.68
CA GLU A 382 3.23 -1.75 36.15
C GLU A 382 2.32 -2.87 36.63
#